data_AF-A0A953LEJ3-F1
#
_entry.id   AF-A0A953LEJ3-F1
#
_cell.length_a   1.000
_cell.length_b   1.000
_cell.length_c   1.000
_cell.angle_alpha   90.00
_cell.angle_beta   90.00
_cell.angle_gamma   90.00
#
_symmetry.space_group_name_H-M   'P 1'
#
loop_
_entity.id
_entity.type
_entity.pdbx_description
1 polymer ?
#
loop_
_entity_poly.entity_id
_entity_poly.type
_entity_poly.pdbx_seq_one_letter_code
_entity_poly.pdbx_strand_id
1 'polypeptide(L)'
;MAPVDLTSVVNFLAGLGVRSLWDVFRTVLDISLVAYLFYKLFSLIRGTRAVPLINGVIILVVALQVAEALRFYTIQFILENVFIAASVALPIIFQPELRRALEHLGRGRLIKTSFRVDEFGDEERVRMIDQVVRAAEILGRTKTGALIVIERETGLNEFIDSGIKLDALVSAELLVNIFVEKTPLHDGAAVIRQNRVAAAACWLPLAEATVLP
;
A
#
# COMPACT_ATOMS: atom_id res chain seq x y z
N MET A 1 17.17 -66.02 0.70
CA MET A 1 16.92 -64.57 0.85
C MET A 1 16.33 -64.10 -0.48
N ALA A 2 15.00 -64.07 -0.59
CA ALA A 2 14.36 -63.69 -1.85
C ALA A 2 14.51 -62.18 -2.06
N PRO A 3 14.88 -61.70 -3.26
CA PRO A 3 15.05 -60.28 -3.53
C PRO A 3 13.70 -59.57 -3.38
N VAL A 4 13.69 -58.42 -2.71
CA VAL A 4 12.51 -57.56 -2.61
C VAL A 4 12.11 -57.15 -4.02
N ASP A 5 10.97 -57.65 -4.47
CA ASP A 5 10.46 -57.45 -5.81
C ASP A 5 9.99 -56.00 -5.97
N LEU A 6 10.64 -55.24 -6.84
CA LEU A 6 10.35 -53.81 -7.08
C LEU A 6 8.88 -53.56 -7.46
N THR A 7 8.23 -54.57 -8.04
CA THR A 7 6.80 -54.56 -8.39
C THR A 7 5.89 -54.47 -7.17
N SER A 8 6.25 -55.08 -6.05
CA SER A 8 5.47 -55.02 -4.80
C SER A 8 5.49 -53.63 -4.16
N VAL A 9 6.63 -52.94 -4.26
CA VAL A 9 6.81 -51.55 -3.76
C VAL A 9 6.04 -50.57 -4.63
N VAL A 10 6.07 -50.74 -5.95
CA VAL A 10 5.31 -49.90 -6.89
C VAL A 10 3.80 -50.08 -6.70
N ASN A 11 3.33 -51.31 -6.48
CA ASN A 11 1.92 -51.60 -6.22
C ASN A 11 1.45 -51.08 -4.84
N PHE A 12 2.33 -51.09 -3.83
CA PHE A 12 2.06 -50.50 -2.52
C PHE A 12 1.95 -48.97 -2.59
N LEU A 13 2.83 -48.30 -3.35
CA LEU A 13 2.77 -46.86 -3.58
C LEU A 13 1.55 -46.44 -4.40
N ALA A 14 1.11 -47.26 -5.37
CA ALA A 14 -0.12 -47.05 -6.11
C ALA A 14 -1.39 -47.16 -5.23
N GLY A 15 -1.35 -47.98 -4.17
CA GLY A 15 -2.44 -48.14 -3.20
C GLY A 15 -2.69 -46.93 -2.29
N LEU A 16 -1.72 -46.00 -2.18
CA LEU A 16 -1.83 -44.76 -1.39
C LEU A 16 -2.47 -43.59 -2.17
N GLY A 17 -2.99 -43.83 -3.38
CA GLY A 17 -3.65 -42.81 -4.19
C GLY A 17 -2.72 -41.81 -4.87
N VAL A 18 -1.40 -42.01 -4.77
CA VAL A 18 -0.38 -41.25 -5.49
C VAL A 18 -0.31 -41.78 -6.92
N ARG A 19 -1.14 -41.23 -7.81
CA ARG A 19 -1.20 -41.63 -9.23
C ARG A 19 0.06 -41.22 -10.02
N SER A 20 0.82 -40.24 -9.52
CA SER A 20 2.12 -39.81 -10.06
C SER A 20 2.84 -38.90 -9.07
N LEU A 21 4.19 -38.93 -9.04
CA LEU A 21 5.01 -37.91 -8.35
C LEU A 21 4.66 -36.49 -8.82
N TRP A 22 4.15 -36.36 -10.04
CA TRP A 22 3.70 -35.12 -10.65
C TRP A 22 2.43 -34.55 -9.99
N ASP A 23 1.53 -35.40 -9.50
CA ASP A 23 0.32 -34.94 -8.81
C ASP A 23 0.64 -34.41 -7.42
N VAL A 24 1.56 -35.07 -6.71
CA VAL A 24 2.07 -34.58 -5.43
C VAL A 24 2.78 -33.24 -5.61
N PHE A 25 3.62 -33.10 -6.64
CA PHE A 25 4.26 -31.83 -6.97
C PHE A 25 3.23 -30.72 -7.27
N ARG A 26 2.19 -31.00 -8.05
CA ARG A 26 1.10 -30.05 -8.32
C ARG A 26 0.36 -29.64 -7.05
N THR A 27 0.00 -30.60 -6.20
CA THR A 27 -0.70 -30.30 -4.93
C THR A 27 0.17 -29.47 -3.99
N VAL A 28 1.46 -29.79 -3.88
CA VAL A 28 2.40 -29.00 -3.06
C VAL A 28 2.53 -27.59 -3.61
N LEU A 29 2.68 -27.43 -4.93
CA LEU A 29 2.80 -26.12 -5.57
C LEU A 29 1.51 -25.31 -5.40
N ASP A 30 0.35 -25.92 -5.58
CA ASP A 30 -0.97 -25.29 -5.41
C ASP A 30 -1.19 -24.81 -3.97
N ILE A 31 -1.01 -25.69 -2.98
CA ILE A 31 -1.13 -25.33 -1.55
C ILE A 31 -0.11 -24.24 -1.19
N SER A 32 1.12 -24.33 -1.68
CA SER A 32 2.16 -23.32 -1.41
C SER A 32 1.79 -21.95 -2.02
N LEU A 33 1.25 -21.94 -3.23
CA LEU A 33 0.82 -20.73 -3.91
C LEU A 33 -0.35 -20.07 -3.15
N VAL A 34 -1.36 -20.87 -2.77
CA VAL A 34 -2.50 -20.41 -1.98
C VAL A 34 -2.03 -19.89 -0.62
N ALA A 35 -1.16 -20.63 0.08
CA ALA A 35 -0.59 -20.20 1.36
C ALA A 35 0.18 -18.89 1.24
N TYR A 36 0.99 -18.72 0.19
CA TYR A 36 1.69 -17.46 -0.08
C TYR A 36 0.72 -16.30 -0.36
N LEU A 37 -0.34 -16.56 -1.13
CA LEU A 37 -1.37 -15.56 -1.44
C LEU A 37 -2.10 -15.10 -0.17
N PHE A 38 -2.53 -16.03 0.69
CA PHE A 38 -3.11 -15.72 1.99
C PHE A 38 -2.14 -14.97 2.90
N TYR A 39 -0.88 -15.43 3.00
CA TYR A 39 0.15 -14.74 3.77
C TYR A 39 0.30 -13.28 3.33
N LYS A 40 0.36 -13.04 2.02
CA LYS A 40 0.49 -11.69 1.46
C LYS A 40 -0.77 -10.85 1.70
N LEU A 41 -1.96 -11.44 1.59
CA LEU A 41 -3.23 -10.77 1.90
C LEU A 41 -3.29 -10.37 3.38
N PHE A 42 -2.95 -11.27 4.30
CA PHE A 42 -2.88 -10.97 5.73
C PHE A 42 -1.84 -9.88 6.03
N SER A 43 -0.67 -9.94 5.40
CA SER A 43 0.36 -8.92 5.54
C SER A 43 -0.09 -7.54 5.06
N LEU A 44 -0.98 -7.48 4.05
CA LEU A 44 -1.49 -6.22 3.49
C LEU A 44 -2.55 -5.57 4.41
N ILE A 45 -3.35 -6.41 5.07
CA ILE A 45 -4.46 -5.95 5.93
C ILE A 45 -3.94 -5.63 7.34
N ARG A 46 -2.85 -6.28 7.80
CA ARG A 46 -2.30 -6.10 9.15
C ARG A 46 -1.90 -4.65 9.43
N GLY A 47 -2.35 -4.11 10.56
CA GLY A 47 -2.09 -2.73 10.96
C GLY A 47 -3.04 -1.69 10.33
N THR A 48 -4.00 -2.11 9.51
CA THR A 48 -5.01 -1.21 8.93
C THR A 48 -6.30 -1.21 9.77
N ARG A 49 -7.15 -0.20 9.54
CA ARG A 49 -8.51 -0.13 10.09
C ARG A 49 -9.40 -1.32 9.71
N ALA A 50 -9.00 -2.11 8.71
CA ALA A 50 -9.73 -3.31 8.32
C ALA A 50 -9.62 -4.45 9.35
N VAL A 51 -8.56 -4.52 10.17
CA VAL A 51 -8.40 -5.61 11.15
C VAL A 51 -9.48 -5.58 12.23
N PRO A 52 -9.73 -4.45 12.93
CA PRO A 52 -10.84 -4.37 13.89
C PRO A 52 -12.20 -4.65 13.25
N LEU A 53 -12.41 -4.22 12.00
CA LEU A 53 -13.67 -4.41 11.29
C LEU A 53 -13.91 -5.89 10.94
N ILE A 54 -12.88 -6.60 10.45
CA ILE A 54 -12.96 -8.05 10.22
C ILE A 54 -13.23 -8.79 11.54
N ASN A 55 -12.54 -8.43 12.63
CA ASN A 55 -12.79 -9.02 13.94
C ASN A 55 -14.24 -8.77 14.41
N GLY A 56 -14.78 -7.57 14.18
CA GLY A 56 -16.17 -7.24 14.48
C GLY A 56 -17.17 -8.09 13.68
N VAL A 57 -16.93 -8.28 12.38
CA VAL A 57 -17.75 -9.16 11.53
C VAL A 57 -17.67 -10.61 12.01
N ILE A 58 -16.48 -11.12 12.35
CA ILE A 58 -16.30 -12.48 12.90
C ILE A 58 -17.10 -12.64 14.19
N ILE A 59 -16.99 -11.68 15.12
CA ILE A 59 -17.74 -11.71 16.38
C ILE A 59 -19.25 -11.71 16.12
N LEU A 60 -19.73 -10.88 15.19
CA LEU A 60 -21.14 -10.83 14.82
C LEU A 60 -21.65 -12.16 14.26
N VAL A 61 -20.88 -12.79 13.37
CA VAL A 61 -21.21 -14.11 12.80
C VAL A 61 -21.21 -15.18 13.89
N VAL A 62 -20.21 -15.20 14.78
CA VAL A 62 -20.17 -16.15 15.90
C VAL A 62 -21.37 -15.93 16.83
N ALA A 63 -21.73 -14.69 17.12
CA ALA A 63 -22.90 -14.37 17.94
C ALA A 63 -24.21 -14.85 17.32
N LEU A 64 -24.36 -14.74 15.99
CA LEU A 64 -25.49 -15.30 15.25
C LEU A 64 -25.57 -16.84 15.41
N GLN A 65 -24.46 -17.54 15.18
CA GLN A 65 -24.42 -19.01 15.33
C GLN A 65 -24.74 -19.45 16.75
N VAL A 66 -24.26 -18.71 17.75
CA VAL A 66 -24.55 -18.99 19.17
C VAL A 66 -26.03 -18.72 19.48
N ALA A 67 -26.59 -17.61 19.00
CA ALA A 67 -28.01 -17.28 19.20
C ALA A 67 -28.93 -18.32 18.55
N GLU A 68 -28.59 -18.80 17.35
CA GLU A 68 -29.32 -19.88 16.67
C GLU A 68 -29.21 -21.21 17.45
N ALA A 69 -27.99 -21.59 17.85
CA ALA A 69 -27.75 -22.82 18.59
C ALA A 69 -28.50 -22.87 19.94
N LEU A 70 -28.60 -21.72 20.63
CA LEU A 70 -29.31 -21.56 21.89
C LEU A 70 -30.80 -21.24 21.72
N ARG A 71 -31.28 -21.08 20.47
CA ARG A 71 -32.67 -20.73 20.11
C ARG A 71 -33.15 -19.40 20.71
N PHE A 72 -32.29 -18.38 20.74
CA PHE A 72 -32.66 -17.03 21.17
C PHE A 72 -33.30 -16.24 20.03
N TYR A 73 -34.61 -16.43 19.83
CA TYR A 73 -35.37 -15.81 18.72
C TYR A 73 -35.25 -14.28 18.63
N THR A 74 -35.39 -13.56 19.74
CA THR A 74 -35.33 -12.09 19.74
C THR A 74 -33.92 -11.57 19.47
N ILE A 75 -32.90 -12.19 20.07
CA ILE A 75 -31.49 -11.80 19.85
C ILE A 75 -31.09 -12.11 18.42
N GLN A 76 -31.44 -13.29 17.91
CA GLN A 76 -31.22 -13.65 16.52
C GLN A 76 -31.84 -12.63 15.57
N PHE A 77 -33.12 -12.26 15.78
CA PHE A 77 -33.77 -11.22 14.97
C PHE A 77 -33.00 -9.88 14.98
N ILE A 78 -32.55 -9.43 16.15
CA ILE A 78 -31.77 -8.18 16.26
C ILE A 78 -30.43 -8.31 15.51
N LEU A 79 -29.70 -9.40 15.75
CA LEU A 79 -28.39 -9.62 15.13
C LEU A 79 -28.47 -9.77 13.61
N GLU A 80 -29.52 -10.40 13.08
CA GLU A 80 -29.76 -10.52 11.64
C GLU A 80 -30.00 -9.15 11.01
N ASN A 81 -30.82 -8.29 11.65
CA ASN A 81 -31.04 -6.93 11.19
C ASN A 81 -29.75 -6.09 11.24
N VAL A 82 -28.96 -6.24 12.30
CA VAL A 82 -27.64 -5.59 12.42
C VAL A 82 -26.70 -6.09 11.32
N PHE A 83 -26.70 -7.38 11.01
CA PHE A 83 -25.88 -7.96 9.94
C PHE A 83 -26.28 -7.42 8.56
N ILE A 84 -27.58 -7.29 8.29
CA ILE A 84 -28.10 -6.67 7.05
C ILE A 84 -27.63 -5.22 6.96
N ALA A 85 -27.82 -4.43 8.02
CA ALA A 85 -27.40 -3.03 8.05
C ALA A 85 -25.87 -2.89 7.89
N ALA A 86 -25.10 -3.72 8.58
CA ALA A 86 -23.64 -3.75 8.46
C ALA A 86 -23.19 -4.12 7.04
N SER A 87 -23.84 -5.08 6.39
CA SER A 87 -23.51 -5.49 5.02
C SER A 87 -23.70 -4.37 4.00
N VAL A 88 -24.67 -3.48 4.22
CA VAL A 88 -24.88 -2.27 3.39
C VAL A 88 -23.90 -1.17 3.76
N ALA A 89 -23.65 -0.95 5.05
CA ALA A 89 -22.77 0.12 5.53
C ALA A 89 -21.28 -0.15 5.22
N LEU A 90 -20.85 -1.42 5.25
CA LEU A 90 -19.44 -1.81 5.13
C LEU A 90 -18.84 -1.33 3.79
N PRO A 91 -19.41 -1.61 2.59
CA PRO A 91 -18.84 -1.12 1.33
C PRO A 91 -18.81 0.41 1.22
N ILE A 92 -19.79 1.10 1.82
CA ILE A 92 -19.85 2.58 1.84
C ILE A 92 -18.72 3.15 2.70
N ILE A 93 -18.52 2.60 3.91
CA ILE A 93 -17.43 3.02 4.81
C ILE A 93 -16.06 2.71 4.20
N PHE A 94 -15.92 1.54 3.57
CA PHE A 94 -14.67 1.10 2.91
C PHE A 94 -14.48 1.66 1.50
N GLN A 95 -15.40 2.51 1.01
CA GLN A 95 -15.29 3.09 -0.31
C GLN A 95 -13.95 3.80 -0.54
N PRO A 96 -13.40 4.60 0.39
CA PRO A 96 -12.10 5.25 0.22
C PRO A 96 -10.95 4.26 0.08
N GLU A 97 -10.93 3.19 0.86
CA GLU A 97 -9.89 2.14 0.81
C GLU A 97 -9.97 1.34 -0.49
N LEU A 98 -11.17 0.93 -0.90
CA LEU A 98 -11.39 0.24 -2.18
C LEU A 98 -10.95 1.10 -3.36
N ARG A 99 -11.32 2.38 -3.33
CA ARG A 99 -10.89 3.35 -4.32
C ARG A 99 -9.37 3.47 -4.34
N ARG A 100 -8.72 3.66 -3.20
CA ARG A 100 -7.26 3.74 -3.09
C ARG A 100 -6.59 2.46 -3.61
N ALA A 101 -7.06 1.27 -3.25
CA ALA A 101 -6.50 0.01 -3.71
C ALA A 101 -6.59 -0.13 -5.24
N LEU A 102 -7.75 0.21 -5.83
CA LEU A 102 -7.94 0.24 -7.28
C LEU A 102 -7.08 1.30 -7.97
N GLU A 103 -6.93 2.47 -7.34
CA GLU A 103 -6.00 3.50 -7.84
C GLU A 103 -4.56 3.00 -7.81
N HIS A 104 -4.12 2.28 -6.77
CA HIS A 104 -2.78 1.72 -6.71
C HIS A 104 -2.56 0.61 -7.75
N LEU A 105 -3.56 -0.25 -7.96
CA LEU A 105 -3.55 -1.27 -9.01
C LEU A 105 -3.54 -0.64 -10.42
N GLY A 106 -4.35 0.41 -10.62
CA GLY A 106 -4.50 1.12 -11.89
C GLY A 106 -3.37 2.10 -12.23
N ARG A 107 -2.65 2.63 -11.22
CA ARG A 107 -1.49 3.53 -11.40
C ARG A 107 -0.24 2.83 -11.97
N GLY A 108 -0.33 1.54 -12.29
CA GLY A 108 0.49 0.94 -13.34
C GLY A 108 1.96 0.78 -12.98
N ARG A 109 2.27 -0.25 -12.19
CA ARG A 109 3.57 -0.94 -12.29
C ARG A 109 3.62 -1.96 -13.44
N LEU A 110 2.50 -2.22 -14.12
CA LEU A 110 2.42 -3.16 -15.24
C LEU A 110 2.36 -2.50 -16.63
N ILE A 111 2.03 -1.20 -16.72
CA ILE A 111 1.91 -0.49 -18.02
C ILE A 111 3.03 0.54 -18.24
N LYS A 112 3.71 1.00 -17.19
CA LYS A 112 4.82 1.97 -17.33
C LYS A 112 6.21 1.35 -17.46
N THR A 113 6.33 0.04 -17.44
CA THR A 113 7.63 -0.64 -17.59
C THR A 113 8.04 -0.83 -19.06
N SER A 114 7.19 -0.47 -20.03
CA SER A 114 7.49 -0.68 -21.45
C SER A 114 7.55 0.59 -22.31
N PHE A 115 7.33 1.80 -21.77
CA PHE A 115 7.32 3.01 -22.62
C PHE A 115 7.90 4.32 -22.07
N ARG A 116 8.43 4.39 -20.84
CA ARG A 116 9.25 5.54 -20.37
C ARG A 116 10.26 5.15 -19.28
N VAL A 117 10.98 4.06 -19.51
CA VAL A 117 12.26 3.83 -18.82
C VAL A 117 13.28 4.74 -19.53
N ASP A 118 13.89 5.62 -18.74
CA ASP A 118 15.10 6.40 -19.02
C ASP A 118 15.06 7.50 -20.09
N GLU A 119 14.63 8.69 -19.66
CA GLU A 119 15.31 9.94 -20.05
C GLU A 119 15.55 10.89 -18.86
N PHE A 120 15.25 10.47 -17.63
CA PHE A 120 15.80 11.14 -16.43
C PHE A 120 17.16 10.50 -16.13
N GLY A 121 18.13 10.86 -16.97
CA GLY A 121 19.49 10.34 -16.92
C GLY A 121 20.16 10.62 -15.58
N ASP A 122 21.17 9.81 -15.27
CA ASP A 122 21.94 9.94 -14.02
C ASP A 122 22.50 11.36 -13.83
N GLU A 123 22.85 12.05 -14.91
CA GLU A 123 23.33 13.45 -14.87
C GLU A 123 22.26 14.43 -14.37
N GLU A 124 21.01 14.31 -14.82
CA GLU A 124 19.93 15.20 -14.36
C GLU A 124 19.58 14.94 -12.90
N ARG A 125 19.66 13.67 -12.45
CA ARG A 125 19.51 13.30 -11.03
C ARG A 125 20.59 13.94 -10.18
N VAL A 126 21.86 13.79 -10.59
CA VAL A 126 23.01 14.37 -9.88
C VAL A 126 22.86 15.89 -9.81
N ARG A 127 22.50 16.53 -10.91
CA ARG A 127 22.26 17.98 -10.94
C ARG A 127 21.13 18.40 -10.02
N MET A 128 20.00 17.69 -10.01
CA MET A 128 18.87 17.98 -9.12
C MET A 128 19.29 17.88 -7.64
N ILE A 129 20.02 16.82 -7.28
CA ILE A 129 20.53 16.62 -5.92
C ILE A 129 21.45 17.76 -5.51
N ASP A 130 22.39 18.15 -6.38
CA ASP A 130 23.32 19.26 -6.13
C ASP A 130 22.56 20.58 -5.86
N GLN A 131 21.53 20.88 -6.65
CA GLN A 131 20.70 22.07 -6.45
C GLN A 131 19.91 22.03 -5.13
N VAL A 132 19.37 20.87 -4.74
CA VAL A 132 18.65 20.68 -3.48
C VAL A 132 19.60 20.84 -2.29
N VAL A 133 20.80 20.26 -2.35
CA VAL A 133 21.82 20.38 -1.31
C VAL A 133 22.24 21.84 -1.15
N ARG A 134 22.53 22.53 -2.26
CA ARG A 134 22.90 23.96 -2.24
C ARG A 134 21.79 24.84 -1.65
N ALA A 135 20.52 24.57 -1.97
CA ALA A 135 19.39 25.26 -1.35
C ALA A 135 19.31 25.01 0.17
N ALA A 136 19.45 23.75 0.59
CA ALA A 136 19.42 23.37 2.00
C ALA A 136 20.56 24.01 2.81
N GLU A 137 21.76 24.12 2.24
CA GLU A 137 22.87 24.85 2.88
C GLU A 137 22.57 26.33 3.09
N ILE A 138 22.01 27.00 2.07
CA ILE A 138 21.65 28.43 2.14
C ILE A 138 20.56 28.64 3.20
N LEU A 139 19.47 27.86 3.12
CA LEU A 139 18.34 27.93 4.05
C LEU A 139 18.77 27.61 5.49
N GLY A 140 19.67 26.64 5.67
CA GLY A 140 20.25 26.32 6.97
C GLY A 140 21.09 27.46 7.56
N ARG A 141 21.91 28.13 6.73
CA ARG A 141 22.70 29.31 7.16
C ARG A 141 21.82 30.48 7.57
N THR A 142 20.72 30.71 6.86
CA THR A 142 19.76 31.78 7.17
C THR A 142 18.73 31.40 8.23
N LYS A 143 18.77 30.15 8.73
CA LYS A 143 17.80 29.58 9.67
C LYS A 143 16.34 29.66 9.16
N THR A 144 16.17 29.51 7.85
CA THR A 144 14.86 29.51 7.20
C THR A 144 14.30 28.09 7.17
N GLY A 145 13.09 27.90 7.69
CA GLY A 145 12.41 26.60 7.67
C GLY A 145 12.06 26.18 6.24
N ALA A 146 12.28 24.92 5.91
CA ALA A 146 11.98 24.38 4.58
C ALA A 146 11.55 22.92 4.65
N LEU A 147 10.60 22.56 3.79
CA LEU A 147 10.10 21.19 3.68
C LEU A 147 10.08 20.78 2.20
N ILE A 148 11.06 19.98 1.81
CA ILE A 148 11.25 19.54 0.43
C ILE A 148 10.97 18.03 0.35
N VAL A 149 10.02 17.64 -0.50
CA VAL A 149 9.61 16.24 -0.72
C VAL A 149 10.02 15.80 -2.12
N ILE A 150 10.69 14.65 -2.23
CA ILE A 150 11.11 14.09 -3.51
C ILE A 150 10.22 12.87 -3.85
N GLU A 151 9.46 12.98 -4.94
CA GLU A 151 8.64 11.88 -5.46
C GLU A 151 9.54 10.72 -5.92
N ARG A 152 9.23 9.51 -5.44
CA ARG A 152 9.89 8.27 -5.85
C ARG A 152 8.93 7.41 -6.65
N GLU A 153 8.67 6.18 -6.20
CA GLU A 153 7.79 5.24 -6.89
C GLU A 153 6.32 5.52 -6.60
N THR A 154 6.01 5.93 -5.36
CA THR A 154 4.67 6.33 -4.97
C THR A 154 4.39 7.74 -5.49
N GLY A 155 3.44 7.86 -6.41
CA GLY A 155 3.06 9.15 -6.97
C GLY A 155 2.38 10.04 -5.94
N LEU A 156 2.80 11.31 -5.86
CA LEU A 156 2.35 12.30 -4.87
C LEU A 156 1.25 13.24 -5.40
N ASN A 157 0.47 12.80 -6.40
CA ASN A 157 -0.53 13.65 -7.08
C ASN A 157 -1.52 14.31 -6.11
N GLU A 158 -1.99 13.57 -5.10
CA GLU A 158 -2.95 14.08 -4.12
C GLU A 158 -2.39 15.25 -3.30
N PHE A 159 -1.08 15.29 -3.06
CA PHE A 159 -0.41 16.39 -2.35
C PHE A 159 -0.08 17.54 -3.31
N ILE A 160 0.32 17.23 -4.54
CA ILE A 160 0.59 18.23 -5.58
C ILE A 160 -0.69 19.03 -5.90
N ASP A 161 -1.84 18.37 -5.97
CA ASP A 161 -3.12 19.01 -6.25
C ASP A 161 -3.62 19.90 -5.08
N SER A 162 -3.07 19.74 -3.88
CA SER A 162 -3.38 20.60 -2.73
C SER A 162 -2.61 21.93 -2.73
N GLY A 163 -1.50 22.01 -3.48
CA GLY A 163 -0.61 23.18 -3.50
C GLY A 163 -0.75 24.03 -4.76
N ILE A 164 0.17 24.99 -4.92
CA ILE A 164 0.28 25.83 -6.10
C ILE A 164 1.21 25.16 -7.10
N LYS A 165 0.67 24.79 -8.27
CA LYS A 165 1.43 24.17 -9.35
C LYS A 165 2.42 25.17 -9.93
N LEU A 166 3.70 24.79 -9.95
CA LEU A 166 4.77 25.62 -10.49
C LEU A 166 5.27 25.07 -11.81
N ASP A 167 5.45 23.74 -11.86
CA ASP A 167 6.03 23.05 -13.01
C ASP A 167 7.28 23.81 -13.50
N ALA A 168 8.27 23.94 -12.62
CA ALA A 168 9.54 24.64 -12.90
C ALA A 168 10.75 23.72 -12.74
N LEU A 169 11.84 23.97 -13.47
CA LEU A 169 13.10 23.24 -13.28
C LEU A 169 13.68 23.49 -11.88
N VAL A 170 14.24 22.45 -11.26
CA VAL A 170 14.87 22.59 -9.94
C VAL A 170 16.13 23.44 -10.06
N SER A 171 16.19 24.50 -9.26
CA SER A 171 17.40 25.28 -9.00
C SER A 171 17.47 25.69 -7.54
N ALA A 172 18.68 25.92 -7.04
CA ALA A 172 18.87 26.37 -5.66
C ALA A 172 18.16 27.71 -5.41
N GLU A 173 18.23 28.63 -6.38
CA GLU A 173 17.63 29.96 -6.30
C GLU A 173 16.10 29.90 -6.24
N LEU A 174 15.47 28.98 -6.99
CA LEU A 174 14.03 28.77 -6.93
C LEU A 174 13.61 28.22 -5.58
N LEU A 175 14.30 27.18 -5.08
CA LEU A 175 13.99 26.56 -3.80
C LEU A 175 14.15 27.56 -2.65
N VAL A 176 15.23 28.35 -2.66
CA VAL A 176 15.43 29.42 -1.67
C VAL A 176 14.28 30.44 -1.72
N ASN A 177 13.87 30.87 -2.91
CA ASN A 177 12.76 31.83 -3.08
C ASN A 177 11.40 31.28 -2.64
N ILE A 178 11.13 29.99 -2.86
CA ILE A 178 9.88 29.35 -2.41
C ILE A 178 9.72 29.48 -0.89
N PHE A 179 10.81 29.32 -0.13
CA PHE A 179 10.79 29.34 1.33
C PHE A 179 11.07 30.73 1.94
N VAL A 180 11.06 31.81 1.15
CA VAL A 180 11.13 33.16 1.71
C VAL A 180 9.90 33.43 2.57
N GLU A 181 10.13 33.82 3.82
CA GLU A 181 9.06 34.11 4.79
C GLU A 181 8.06 35.13 4.25
N LYS A 182 6.78 34.96 4.62
CA LYS A 182 5.68 35.86 4.28
C LYS A 182 5.35 35.94 2.78
N THR A 183 5.72 34.91 2.01
CA THR A 183 5.29 34.75 0.61
C THR A 183 4.19 33.69 0.49
N PRO A 184 3.29 33.74 -0.49
CA PRO A 184 2.25 32.70 -0.62
C PRO A 184 2.78 31.27 -0.82
N LEU A 185 4.04 31.08 -1.23
CA LEU A 185 4.62 29.78 -1.54
C LEU A 185 5.32 29.10 -0.36
N HIS A 186 5.65 29.83 0.71
CA HIS A 186 6.48 29.30 1.81
C HIS A 186 5.74 28.39 2.78
N ASP A 187 4.41 28.49 2.85
CA ASP A 187 3.59 27.74 3.79
C ASP A 187 3.27 26.35 3.25
N GLY A 188 4.13 25.39 3.58
CA GLY A 188 3.93 23.97 3.28
C GLY A 188 5.13 23.33 2.59
N ALA A 189 4.88 22.21 1.91
CA ALA A 189 5.93 21.45 1.24
C ALA A 189 6.12 21.88 -0.22
N ALA A 190 7.37 21.89 -0.68
CA ALA A 190 7.72 21.86 -2.09
C ALA A 190 7.87 20.41 -2.55
N VAL A 191 7.15 20.00 -3.58
CA VAL A 191 7.20 18.64 -4.13
C VAL A 191 8.00 18.62 -5.42
N ILE A 192 9.08 17.85 -5.45
CA ILE A 192 9.94 17.62 -6.60
C ILE A 192 9.54 16.31 -7.28
N ARG A 193 9.24 16.37 -8.57
CA ARG A 193 9.01 15.22 -9.45
C ARG A 193 10.09 15.22 -10.53
N GLN A 194 10.92 14.18 -10.54
CA GLN A 194 12.07 14.07 -11.44
C GLN A 194 13.02 15.27 -11.27
N ASN A 195 13.16 16.13 -12.28
CA ASN A 195 14.01 17.34 -12.25
C ASN A 195 13.21 18.64 -12.04
N ARG A 196 11.96 18.55 -11.61
CA ARG A 196 11.03 19.69 -11.61
C ARG A 196 10.34 19.86 -10.27
N VAL A 197 10.22 21.09 -9.81
CA VAL A 197 9.33 21.46 -8.71
C VAL A 197 7.91 21.43 -9.27
N ALA A 198 7.16 20.38 -8.94
CA ALA A 198 5.81 20.16 -9.44
C ALA A 198 4.84 21.18 -8.82
N ALA A 199 4.92 21.36 -7.51
CA ALA A 199 4.13 22.32 -6.74
C ALA A 199 4.85 22.77 -5.47
N ALA A 200 4.43 23.91 -4.93
CA ALA A 200 4.80 24.43 -3.62
C ALA A 200 3.55 24.69 -2.78
N ALA A 201 3.73 25.02 -1.49
CA ALA A 201 2.64 25.15 -0.53
C ALA A 201 1.73 23.91 -0.46
N CYS A 202 2.28 22.71 -0.68
CA CYS A 202 1.53 21.46 -0.59
C CYS A 202 1.26 21.07 0.87
N TRP A 203 0.03 20.64 1.15
CA TRP A 203 -0.34 20.14 2.46
C TRP A 203 0.06 18.67 2.61
N LEU A 204 0.72 18.34 3.72
CA LEU A 204 1.12 16.96 4.05
C LEU A 204 0.41 16.50 5.32
N PRO A 205 0.10 15.19 5.44
CA PRO A 205 -0.47 14.64 6.66
C PRO A 205 0.54 14.75 7.81
N LEU A 206 0.05 15.15 8.98
CA LEU A 206 0.84 15.16 10.21
C LEU A 206 0.99 13.74 10.74
N ALA A 207 2.19 13.39 11.22
CA ALA A 207 2.42 12.10 11.86
C ALA A 207 1.72 12.05 13.22
N GLU A 208 0.96 10.98 13.48
CA GLU A 208 0.27 10.74 14.77
C GLU A 208 1.19 10.08 15.83
N ALA A 209 2.47 9.89 15.52
CA ALA A 209 3.40 9.14 16.38
C ALA A 209 3.88 9.96 17.59
N THR A 210 3.80 9.38 18.79
CA THR A 210 4.22 9.96 20.07
C THR A 210 5.74 10.11 20.24
N VAL A 211 6.54 9.80 19.22
CA VAL A 211 8.00 9.93 19.26
C VAL A 211 8.46 10.90 18.17
N LEU A 212 8.20 12.18 18.40
CA LEU A 212 8.98 13.27 17.82
C LEU A 212 9.81 13.84 18.99
N PRO A 213 11.14 13.72 18.98
CA PRO A 213 12.00 14.23 20.06
C PRO A 213 11.91 15.75 20.21
#